data_AF-A0A536Q8A3-F1
#
_entry.id   AF-A0A536Q8A3-F1
#
_cell.length_a   1.000
_cell.length_b   1.000
_cell.length_c   1.000
_cell.angle_alpha   90.00
_cell.angle_beta   90.00
_cell.angle_gamma   90.00
#
_symmetry.space_group_name_H-M   'P 1'
#
loop_
_entity.id
_entity.type
_entity.pdbx_description
1 polymer ?
#
loop_
_entity_poly.entity_id
_entity_poly.type
_entity_poly.pdbx_seq_one_letter_code
_entity_poly.pdbx_strand_id
1 'polypeptide(L)' 'MATVTSEQALGSLASSVHGSVLRAGDQAYDAARRIFNGMIDKRPRVIVQALG' A
#
# COMPACT_ATOMS: atom_id res chain seq x y z
N MET A 1 3.75 11.97 -16.80
CA MET A 1 4.72 10.85 -16.74
C MET A 1 4.34 9.98 -15.54
N ALA A 2 4.03 8.70 -15.75
CA ALA A 2 3.79 7.79 -14.63
C ALA A 2 5.12 7.47 -13.96
N THR A 3 5.24 7.71 -12.66
CA THR A 3 6.41 7.30 -11.89
C THR A 3 6.43 5.78 -11.81
N VAL A 4 7.54 5.15 -12.18
CA VAL A 4 7.73 3.70 -12.05
C VAL A 4 8.20 3.41 -10.63
N THR A 5 7.62 2.40 -9.99
CA THR A 5 8.02 1.95 -8.64
C THR A 5 8.67 0.59 -8.83
N SER A 6 9.90 0.44 -8.34
CA SER A 6 10.68 -0.79 -8.51
C SER A 6 10.17 -1.90 -7.59
N GLU A 7 9.86 -3.08 -8.15
CA GLU A 7 9.42 -4.24 -7.36
C GLU A 7 10.46 -4.69 -6.34
N GLN A 8 11.74 -4.57 -6.67
CA GLN A 8 12.85 -4.83 -5.74
C GLN A 8 12.80 -3.90 -4.52
N ALA A 9 12.57 -2.60 -4.75
CA ALA A 9 12.47 -1.62 -3.66
C ALA A 9 11.24 -1.89 -2.78
N LEU A 10 10.12 -2.33 -3.37
CA LEU A 10 8.94 -2.73 -2.61
C LEU A 10 9.15 -4.00 -1.80
N GLY A 11 9.92 -4.96 -2.32
CA GLY A 11 10.33 -6.16 -1.59
C GLY A 11 11.17 -5.79 -0.37
N SER A 12 12.21 -4.95 -0.55
CA SER A 12 13.04 -4.47 0.55
C SER A 12 12.23 -3.71 1.61
N LEU A 13 11.30 -2.86 1.20
CA LEU A 13 10.40 -2.14 2.11
C LEU A 13 9.52 -3.10 2.93
N ALA A 14 8.95 -4.12 2.28
CA ALA A 14 8.14 -5.12 2.98
C ALA A 14 8.96 -5.90 4.01
N SER A 15 10.22 -6.21 3.71
CA SER A 15 11.12 -6.88 4.65
C SER A 15 11.57 -5.98 5.81
N SER A 16 11.61 -4.66 5.64
CA SER A 16 12.07 -3.73 6.68
C SER A 16 10.96 -3.26 7.63
N VAL A 17 9.69 -3.47 7.28
CA VAL A 17 8.54 -3.02 8.07
C VAL A 17 8.08 -4.14 9.00
N HIS A 18 8.03 -3.84 10.30
CA HIS A 18 7.25 -4.64 11.24
C HIS A 18 5.77 -4.33 11.02
N GLY A 19 5.07 -5.17 10.24
CA GLY A 19 3.74 -4.83 9.74
C GLY A 19 3.41 -5.48 8.40
N SER A 20 2.44 -4.91 7.71
CA SER A 20 2.02 -5.33 6.36
C SER A 20 2.26 -4.21 5.34
N VAL A 21 2.73 -4.56 4.16
CA VAL A 21 2.89 -3.65 3.01
C VAL A 21 2.01 -4.15 1.88
N LEU A 22 0.90 -3.46 1.64
CA LEU A 22 -0.14 -3.84 0.69
C LEU A 22 0.02 -3.09 -0.64
N ARG A 23 -0.21 -3.79 -1.75
CA ARG A 23 -0.10 -3.31 -3.13
C ARG A 23 -1.42 -3.49 -3.87
N ALA A 24 -1.58 -2.77 -4.97
CA ALA A 24 -2.71 -2.99 -5.86
C ALA A 24 -2.71 -4.45 -6.36
N GLY A 25 -3.79 -5.19 -6.08
CA GLY A 25 -3.90 -6.63 -6.36
C GLY A 25 -3.96 -7.49 -5.10
N ASP A 26 -3.47 -6.99 -3.95
CA ASP A 26 -3.60 -7.71 -2.68
C ASP A 26 -5.06 -7.68 -2.20
N GLN A 27 -5.54 -8.80 -1.67
CA GLN A 27 -6.93 -8.95 -1.21
C GLN A 27 -7.31 -7.88 -0.16
N ALA A 28 -6.37 -7.48 0.70
CA ALA A 28 -6.61 -6.48 1.74
C ALA A 28 -6.50 -5.02 1.25
N TYR A 29 -5.99 -4.77 0.04
CA TYR A 29 -5.69 -3.43 -0.46
C TYR A 29 -6.94 -2.54 -0.56
N ASP A 30 -8.02 -3.07 -1.15
CA ASP A 30 -9.26 -2.32 -1.33
C ASP A 30 -9.95 -1.97 -0.01
N ALA A 31 -9.80 -2.82 1.01
CA ALA A 31 -10.27 -2.52 2.35
C ALA A 31 -9.38 -1.46 3.00
N ALA A 32 -8.05 -1.60 2.91
CA ALA A 32 -7.07 -0.74 3.57
C ALA A 32 -7.06 0.71 3.05
N ARG A 33 -7.41 0.95 1.78
CA ARG A 33 -7.46 2.30 1.20
C ARG A 33 -8.72 3.10 1.57
N ARG A 34 -9.73 2.46 2.14
CA ARG A 34 -11.00 3.12 2.49
C ARG A 34 -10.81 3.98 3.73
N ILE A 35 -11.25 5.23 3.64
CA ILE A 35 -11.34 6.15 4.76
C ILE A 35 -12.80 6.46 5.07
N PHE A 36 -13.06 7.08 6.23
CA PHE A 36 -14.41 7.40 6.67
C PHE A 36 -15.21 8.23 5.66
N ASN A 37 -14.58 9.22 5.03
CA ASN A 37 -15.22 9.98 3.97
C ASN A 37 -15.24 9.18 2.66
N GLY A 38 -16.36 8.51 2.40
CA GLY A 38 -16.58 7.68 1.20
C GLY A 38 -16.55 8.45 -0.13
N MET A 39 -16.56 9.79 -0.13
CA MET A 39 -16.37 10.58 -1.35
C MET A 39 -14.92 10.58 -1.84
N ILE A 40 -13.97 10.16 -1.00
CA ILE A 40 -12.54 10.15 -1.35
C ILE A 40 -12.15 8.74 -1.80
N ASP A 41 -12.07 8.54 -3.13
CA ASP A 41 -11.53 7.33 -3.74
C ASP A 41 -10.10 7.57 -4.24
N LYS A 42 -9.10 7.39 -3.37
CA LYS A 42 -7.68 7.38 -3.76
C LYS A 42 -7.16 5.96 -3.88
N ARG A 43 -6.30 5.75 -4.90
CA ARG A 43 -5.67 4.47 -5.21
C ARG A 43 -4.14 4.59 -5.07
N PRO A 44 -3.61 4.59 -3.83
CA PRO A 44 -2.17 4.68 -3.60
C PRO A 44 -1.46 3.44 -4.13
N ARG A 45 -0.24 3.56 -4.66
CA ARG A 45 0.50 2.38 -5.18
C ARG A 45 0.87 1.38 -4.09
N VAL A 46 1.06 1.86 -2.85
CA VAL A 46 1.50 1.10 -1.69
C VAL A 46 0.80 1.63 -0.45
N ILE A 47 0.40 0.73 0.45
CA ILE A 47 -0.13 1.06 1.78
C ILE A 47 0.70 0.32 2.82
N VAL A 48 1.22 1.04 3.81
CA VAL A 48 1.98 0.45 4.92
C VAL A 48 1.12 0.45 6.17
N GLN A 49 0.91 -0.72 6.76
CA GLN A 49 0.26 -0.91 8.05
C GLN A 49 1.33 -1.34 9.06
N ALA A 50 1.89 -0.37 9.77
CA ALA A 50 2.91 -0.62 10.78
C ALA A 50 2.28 -1.23 12.05
N LEU A 51 2.99 -2.19 12.65
CA LEU A 51 2.73 -2.74 13.97
C LEU A 51 3.70 -2.04 14.93
N GLY A 52 3.18 -1.12 15.73
CA GLY A 52 3.91 -0.45 16.80
C GLY A 52 3.97 -1.27 18.08
#